data_AF-A0A3C0NQW3-F1
#
_entry.id   AF-A0A3C0NQW3-F1
#
_cell.length_a   1.000
_cell.length_b   1.000
_cell.length_c   1.000
_cell.angle_alpha   90.00
_cell.angle_beta   90.00
_cell.angle_gamma   90.00
#
_symmetry.space_group_name_H-M   'P 1'
#
loop_
_entity.id
_entity.type
_entity.pdbx_description
1 polymer ?
#
loop_
_entity_poly.entity_id
_entity_poly.type
_entity_poly.pdbx_seq_one_letter_code
_entity_poly.pdbx_strand_id
1 'polypeptide(L)'
;MSEENHLHHIIIVGGGAGGLELATKLGDSLGKKQKALITLIDCTRTHVWKPLLHEIAAGSMDPDRHELEYIAQAHWHHFRFRLGRMDGLDRAKREVTITPYIDEDGREVIPRRTFKYDTLVMAVGSTTNDFGIKGAREYSIALDTQEQAQKFHRYLHNALLRAQTQAEPLKPGQLEVAIVGAGATGVELAAELHNTTRELAAYGLDKIDPDRDVKISLIEAGDRILPALPPKMSLAVDVELRKLR
;
A
#
# COMPACT_ATOMS: atom_id res chain seq x y z
N MET A 1 4.88 -22.75 45.75
CA MET A 1 4.10 -22.11 44.69
C MET A 1 5.11 -21.54 43.70
N SER A 2 5.26 -22.17 42.54
CA SER A 2 6.13 -21.67 41.48
C SER A 2 5.63 -20.31 41.04
N GLU A 3 6.48 -19.29 41.08
CA GLU A 3 6.21 -18.03 40.38
C GLU A 3 5.92 -18.37 38.92
N GLU A 4 4.68 -18.18 38.48
CA GLU A 4 4.36 -18.19 37.06
C GLU A 4 5.21 -17.09 36.44
N ASN A 5 6.20 -17.49 35.64
CA ASN A 5 7.11 -16.59 34.96
C ASN A 5 6.30 -15.78 33.93
N HIS A 6 5.72 -14.67 34.36
CA HIS A 6 4.90 -13.80 33.53
C HIS A 6 5.81 -13.07 32.55
N LEU A 7 5.94 -13.62 31.34
CA LEU A 7 6.74 -13.01 30.29
C LEU A 7 6.15 -11.65 29.92
N HIS A 8 6.99 -10.62 29.96
CA HIS A 8 6.62 -9.26 29.56
C HIS A 8 6.00 -9.26 28.16
N HIS A 9 4.78 -8.74 28.03
CA HIS A 9 4.02 -8.79 26.78
C HIS A 9 4.14 -7.48 26.00
N ILE A 10 4.82 -7.56 24.85
CA ILE A 10 4.95 -6.46 23.88
C ILE A 10 3.93 -6.67 22.76
N ILE A 11 3.02 -5.71 22.60
CA ILE A 11 2.10 -5.65 21.46
C ILE A 11 2.53 -4.55 20.52
N ILE A 12 2.67 -4.89 19.23
CA ILE A 12 2.95 -3.97 18.13
C ILE A 12 1.70 -3.91 17.26
N VAL A 13 1.19 -2.71 17.00
CA VAL A 13 -0.01 -2.50 16.16
C VAL A 13 0.40 -1.84 14.85
N GLY A 14 0.18 -2.53 13.74
CA GLY A 14 0.60 -2.15 12.40
C GLY A 14 1.86 -2.91 11.98
N GLY A 15 1.75 -3.74 10.95
CA GLY A 15 2.80 -4.56 10.34
C GLY A 15 3.44 -3.92 9.11
N GLY A 16 3.41 -2.59 8.99
CA GLY A 16 4.15 -1.87 7.96
C GLY A 16 5.67 -1.97 8.15
N ALA A 17 6.43 -1.16 7.41
CA ALA A 17 7.91 -1.20 7.39
C ALA A 17 8.55 -1.15 8.80
N GLY A 18 8.01 -0.34 9.70
CA GLY A 18 8.52 -0.25 11.07
C GLY A 18 8.08 -1.40 11.98
N GLY A 19 6.81 -1.79 11.92
CA GLY A 19 6.24 -2.72 12.88
C GLY A 19 6.61 -4.18 12.64
N LEU A 20 6.64 -4.62 11.38
CA LEU A 20 7.06 -5.98 11.04
C LEU A 20 8.54 -6.21 11.34
N GLU A 21 9.39 -5.24 10.98
CA GLU A 21 10.83 -5.27 11.26
C GLU A 21 11.10 -5.32 12.77
N LEU A 22 10.37 -4.52 13.55
CA LEU A 22 10.46 -4.55 15.01
C LEU A 22 10.00 -5.90 15.58
N ALA A 23 8.85 -6.42 15.13
CA ALA A 23 8.33 -7.71 15.59
C ALA A 23 9.33 -8.85 15.32
N THR A 24 9.93 -8.85 14.13
CA THR A 24 10.96 -9.80 13.70
C THR A 24 12.19 -9.72 14.61
N LYS A 25 12.76 -8.52 14.80
CA LYS A 25 13.93 -8.32 15.66
C LYS A 25 13.68 -8.71 17.13
N LEU A 26 12.54 -8.34 17.68
CA LEU A 26 12.18 -8.69 19.07
C LEU A 26 11.89 -10.19 19.20
N GLY A 27 11.27 -10.78 18.20
CA GLY A 27 11.03 -12.21 18.13
C GLY A 27 12.33 -13.01 18.12
N ASP A 28 13.29 -12.66 17.26
CA ASP A 28 14.59 -13.34 17.17
C ASP A 28 15.45 -13.19 18.44
N SER A 29 15.40 -12.00 19.06
CA SER A 29 16.25 -11.68 20.21
C SER A 29 15.66 -12.09 21.56
N LEU A 30 14.34 -11.94 21.75
CA LEU A 30 13.63 -12.16 23.02
C LEU A 30 12.61 -13.30 22.93
N GLY A 31 11.78 -13.33 21.88
CA GLY A 31 10.74 -14.33 21.70
C GLY A 31 11.30 -15.76 21.63
N LYS A 32 12.33 -15.96 20.81
CA LYS A 32 13.08 -17.22 20.65
C LYS A 32 13.64 -17.75 21.97
N LYS A 33 14.07 -16.84 22.85
CA LYS A 33 14.67 -17.15 24.15
C LYS A 33 13.63 -17.20 25.27
N GLN A 34 12.34 -17.09 24.95
CA GLN A 34 11.23 -17.03 25.89
C GLN A 34 11.46 -15.97 26.99
N LYS A 35 11.99 -14.80 26.61
CA LYS A 35 12.23 -13.68 27.53
C LYS A 35 11.10 -12.64 27.52
N ALA A 36 10.32 -12.62 26.44
CA ALA A 36 9.16 -11.75 26.28
C ALA A 36 8.15 -12.42 25.34
N LEU A 37 6.88 -12.08 25.50
CA LEU A 37 5.84 -12.43 24.54
C LEU A 37 5.69 -11.29 23.53
N ILE A 38 5.93 -11.56 22.25
CA ILE A 38 5.82 -10.58 21.18
C ILE A 38 4.54 -10.87 20.37
N THR A 39 3.67 -9.88 20.21
CA THR A 39 2.49 -9.97 19.36
C THR A 39 2.47 -8.83 18.35
N LEU A 40 2.32 -9.17 17.07
CA LEU A 40 1.98 -8.22 16.00
C LEU A 40 0.48 -8.29 15.70
N ILE A 41 -0.18 -7.13 15.68
CA ILE A 41 -1.57 -6.94 15.27
C ILE A 41 -1.56 -6.18 13.95
N ASP A 42 -2.23 -6.71 12.92
CA ASP A 42 -2.53 -5.98 11.69
C ASP A 42 -3.90 -6.36 11.14
N CYS A 43 -4.48 -5.47 10.34
CA CYS A 43 -5.75 -5.66 9.65
C CYS A 43 -5.64 -6.40 8.30
N THR A 44 -4.44 -6.56 7.74
CA THR A 44 -4.16 -7.38 6.55
C THR A 44 -3.51 -8.70 6.95
N ARG A 45 -3.61 -9.71 6.07
CA ARG A 45 -2.96 -11.02 6.28
C ARG A 45 -1.47 -11.00 5.92
N THR A 46 -1.12 -10.11 5.01
CA THR A 46 0.18 -10.02 4.37
C THR A 46 0.76 -8.62 4.52
N HIS A 47 2.09 -8.58 4.51
CA HIS A 47 2.86 -7.37 4.35
C HIS A 47 3.12 -7.12 2.87
N VAL A 48 2.85 -5.90 2.43
CA VAL A 48 3.22 -5.38 1.11
C VAL A 48 4.27 -4.30 1.30
N TRP A 49 5.35 -4.38 0.53
CA TRP A 49 6.34 -3.32 0.47
C TRP A 49 5.75 -2.12 -0.27
N LYS A 50 5.14 -1.18 0.48
CA LYS A 50 4.45 0.00 -0.06
C LYS A 50 5.21 0.77 -1.15
N PRO A 51 6.55 0.88 -1.13
CA PRO A 51 7.28 1.50 -2.24
C PRO A 51 6.99 0.90 -3.61
N LEU A 52 6.53 -0.36 -3.72
CA LEU A 52 6.21 -1.03 -4.98
C LEU A 52 4.76 -0.84 -5.44
N LEU A 53 3.94 -0.05 -4.72
CA LEU A 53 2.54 0.14 -5.10
C LEU A 53 2.37 0.77 -6.49
N HIS A 54 3.35 1.57 -6.95
CA HIS A 54 3.31 2.17 -8.28
C HIS A 54 3.44 1.11 -9.40
N GLU A 55 4.24 0.06 -9.20
CA GLU A 55 4.37 -1.07 -10.13
C GLU A 55 3.09 -1.90 -10.19
N ILE A 56 2.45 -2.15 -9.04
CA ILE A 56 1.15 -2.83 -8.99
C ILE A 56 0.07 -1.99 -9.69
N ALA A 57 0.09 -0.67 -9.49
CA ALA A 57 -0.87 0.24 -10.12
C ALA A 57 -0.68 0.32 -11.64
N ALA A 58 0.57 0.33 -12.11
CA ALA A 58 0.86 0.28 -13.54
C ALA A 58 0.53 -1.09 -14.14
N GLY A 59 0.71 -2.17 -13.38
CA GLY A 59 0.47 -3.55 -13.82
C GLY A 59 1.73 -4.32 -14.20
N SER A 60 2.92 -3.78 -13.89
CA SER A 60 4.21 -4.44 -14.13
C SER A 60 4.58 -5.44 -13.03
N MET A 61 3.87 -5.41 -11.89
CA MET A 61 4.07 -6.33 -10.78
C MET A 61 2.79 -7.10 -10.42
N ASP A 62 2.94 -8.41 -10.25
CA ASP A 62 1.95 -9.26 -9.58
C ASP A 62 2.14 -9.18 -8.06
N PRO A 63 1.19 -8.59 -7.31
CA PRO A 63 1.33 -8.39 -5.87
C PRO A 63 1.36 -9.71 -5.09
N ASP A 64 0.64 -10.74 -5.53
CA ASP A 64 0.54 -12.01 -4.82
C ASP A 64 1.90 -12.72 -4.70
N ARG A 65 2.84 -12.43 -5.60
CA ARG A 65 4.21 -12.95 -5.59
C ARG A 65 5.16 -12.19 -4.67
N HIS A 66 4.79 -11.00 -4.23
CA HIS A 66 5.66 -10.08 -3.47
C HIS A 66 5.14 -9.84 -2.04
N GLU A 67 4.03 -10.47 -1.68
CA GLU A 67 3.48 -10.44 -0.35
C GLU A 67 4.22 -11.37 0.62
N LEU A 68 4.36 -10.91 1.86
CA LEU A 68 4.88 -11.71 2.96
C LEU A 68 3.75 -12.04 3.94
N GLU A 69 3.46 -13.32 4.09
CA GLU A 69 2.44 -13.84 5.01
C GLU A 69 2.86 -13.64 6.48
N TYR A 70 2.09 -12.83 7.23
CA TYR A 70 2.45 -12.53 8.62
C TYR A 70 2.45 -13.76 9.51
N ILE A 71 1.58 -14.74 9.26
CA ILE A 71 1.53 -15.98 10.04
C ILE A 71 2.82 -16.79 9.87
N ALA A 72 3.32 -16.90 8.64
CA ALA A 72 4.57 -17.61 8.35
C ALA A 72 5.77 -16.88 8.98
N GLN A 73 5.84 -15.56 8.79
CA GLN A 73 6.88 -14.72 9.41
C GLN A 73 6.89 -14.83 10.93
N ALA A 74 5.71 -14.80 11.56
CA ALA A 74 5.53 -14.95 12.99
C ALA A 74 6.10 -16.27 13.51
N HIS A 75 5.83 -17.36 12.79
CA HIS A 75 6.36 -18.68 13.11
C HIS A 75 7.89 -18.72 12.99
N TRP A 76 8.46 -18.23 11.89
CA TRP A 76 9.91 -18.27 11.66
C TRP A 76 10.71 -17.38 12.63
N HIS A 77 10.12 -16.27 13.07
CA HIS A 77 10.78 -15.29 13.93
C HIS A 77 10.23 -15.26 15.35
N HIS A 78 9.52 -16.30 15.80
CA HIS A 78 9.12 -16.47 17.20
C HIS A 78 8.29 -15.32 17.80
N PHE A 79 7.37 -14.73 17.03
CA PHE A 79 6.33 -13.84 17.54
C PHE A 79 4.93 -14.39 17.24
N ARG A 80 3.88 -13.77 17.78
CA ARG A 80 2.48 -14.14 17.48
C ARG A 80 1.86 -13.12 16.55
N PHE A 81 1.18 -13.57 15.51
CA PHE A 81 0.34 -12.70 14.69
C PHE A 81 -1.13 -12.77 15.12
N ARG A 82 -1.82 -11.61 15.04
CA ARG A 82 -3.24 -11.46 15.31
C ARG A 82 -3.87 -10.57 14.24
N LEU A 83 -4.62 -11.20 13.34
CA LEU A 83 -5.44 -10.51 12.34
C LEU A 83 -6.60 -9.76 13.01
N GLY A 84 -6.72 -8.47 12.71
CA GLY A 84 -7.83 -7.60 13.11
C GLY A 84 -7.40 -6.13 13.17
N ARG A 85 -8.33 -5.23 12.85
CA ARG A 85 -8.09 -3.79 12.97
C ARG A 85 -8.21 -3.37 14.42
N MET A 86 -7.24 -2.65 14.96
CA MET A 86 -7.39 -2.04 16.27
C MET A 86 -8.46 -0.96 16.23
N ASP A 87 -9.42 -1.02 17.16
CA ASP A 87 -10.52 -0.04 17.28
C ASP A 87 -10.77 0.41 18.73
N GLY A 88 -9.98 -0.07 19.70
CA GLY A 88 -10.10 0.32 21.09
C GLY A 88 -8.77 0.27 21.83
N LEU A 89 -8.58 1.23 22.75
CA LEU A 89 -7.43 1.32 23.65
C LEU A 89 -7.89 1.73 25.04
N ASP A 90 -7.76 0.83 26.01
CA ASP A 90 -7.91 1.15 27.44
C ASP A 90 -6.52 1.21 28.09
N ARG A 91 -6.01 2.41 28.30
CA ARG A 91 -4.68 2.63 28.89
C ARG A 91 -4.63 2.32 30.38
N ALA A 92 -5.76 2.44 31.08
CA ALA A 92 -5.83 2.16 32.51
C ALA A 92 -5.74 0.65 32.77
N LYS A 93 -6.42 -0.15 31.93
CA LYS A 93 -6.34 -1.62 31.97
C LYS A 93 -5.19 -2.20 31.17
N ARG A 94 -4.50 -1.36 30.39
CA ARG A 94 -3.45 -1.74 29.41
C ARG A 94 -3.96 -2.79 28.44
N GLU A 95 -5.08 -2.48 27.78
CA GLU A 95 -5.75 -3.37 26.85
C GLU A 95 -5.93 -2.72 25.48
N VAL A 96 -5.70 -3.50 24.42
CA VAL A 96 -6.05 -3.15 23.03
C VAL A 96 -7.19 -4.04 22.59
N THR A 97 -8.16 -3.48 21.89
CA THR A 97 -9.25 -4.23 21.27
C THR A 97 -9.13 -4.20 19.76
N ILE A 98 -9.40 -5.35 19.14
CA ILE A 98 -9.40 -5.51 17.69
C ILE A 98 -10.76 -5.99 17.19
N THR A 99 -11.13 -5.53 16.00
CA THR A 99 -12.37 -5.89 15.31
C THR A 99 -12.46 -7.40 15.04
N PRO A 100 -13.68 -7.91 14.84
CA PRO A 100 -13.86 -9.18 14.16
C PRO A 100 -13.20 -9.19 12.77
N TYR A 101 -12.92 -10.39 12.26
CA TYR A 101 -12.58 -10.60 10.86
C TYR A 101 -13.75 -11.31 10.19
N ILE A 102 -14.30 -10.65 9.17
CA ILE A 102 -15.44 -11.13 8.39
C ILE A 102 -14.91 -11.52 7.01
N ASP A 103 -15.30 -12.68 6.50
CA ASP A 103 -14.93 -13.13 5.15
C ASP A 103 -15.81 -12.49 4.05
N GLU A 104 -15.53 -12.86 2.80
CA GLU A 104 -16.23 -12.36 1.61
C GLU A 104 -17.71 -12.74 1.57
N ASP A 105 -18.10 -13.84 2.24
CA ASP A 105 -19.49 -14.29 2.38
C ASP A 105 -20.23 -13.54 3.51
N GLY A 106 -19.56 -12.62 4.21
CA GLY A 106 -20.13 -11.90 5.34
C GLY A 106 -20.16 -12.71 6.63
N ARG A 107 -19.44 -13.84 6.72
CA ARG A 107 -19.39 -14.68 7.93
C ARG A 107 -18.26 -14.25 8.85
N GLU A 108 -18.54 -14.24 10.15
CA GLU A 108 -17.50 -14.05 11.16
C GLU A 108 -16.58 -15.27 11.21
N VAL A 109 -15.30 -15.05 10.89
CA VAL A 109 -14.25 -16.07 10.96
C VAL A 109 -13.45 -15.94 12.25
N ILE A 110 -13.28 -14.71 12.73
CA ILE A 110 -12.58 -14.41 13.98
C ILE A 110 -13.42 -13.42 14.78
N PRO A 111 -13.75 -13.72 16.05
CA PRO A 111 -14.52 -12.80 16.87
C PRO A 111 -13.71 -11.57 17.28
N ARG A 112 -14.41 -10.56 17.79
CA ARG A 112 -13.80 -9.44 18.51
C ARG A 112 -12.94 -9.95 19.67
N ARG A 113 -11.74 -9.38 19.83
CA ARG A 113 -10.78 -9.81 20.87
C ARG A 113 -10.12 -8.62 21.55
N THR A 114 -9.80 -8.80 22.83
CA THR A 114 -9.04 -7.84 23.63
C THR A 114 -7.75 -8.50 24.13
N PHE A 115 -6.65 -7.77 24.07
CA PHE A 115 -5.34 -8.24 24.51
C PHE A 115 -4.74 -7.27 25.52
N LYS A 116 -4.25 -7.80 26.64
CA LYS A 116 -3.45 -7.06 27.61
C LYS A 116 -2.02 -6.87 27.10
N TYR A 117 -1.37 -5.79 27.51
CA TYR A 117 0.04 -5.53 27.21
C TYR A 117 0.77 -4.95 28.42
N ASP A 118 2.08 -5.17 28.45
CA ASP A 118 3.00 -4.41 29.30
C ASP A 118 3.64 -3.27 28.51
N THR A 119 3.87 -3.47 27.22
CA THR A 119 4.33 -2.43 26.30
C THR A 119 3.51 -2.46 25.01
N LEU A 120 3.02 -1.30 24.61
CA LEU A 120 2.30 -1.09 23.36
C LEU A 120 3.15 -0.22 22.44
N VAL A 121 3.39 -0.70 21.22
CA VAL A 121 4.07 0.03 20.16
C VAL A 121 3.07 0.31 19.04
N MET A 122 2.88 1.60 18.73
CA MET A 122 2.00 2.04 17.64
C MET A 122 2.82 2.26 16.37
N ALA A 123 2.58 1.43 15.36
CA ALA A 123 3.23 1.44 14.05
C ALA A 123 2.20 1.43 12.91
N VAL A 124 1.04 2.07 13.11
CA VAL A 124 -0.12 2.06 12.22
C VAL A 124 0.06 2.85 10.91
N GLY A 125 1.17 3.57 10.77
CA GLY A 125 1.46 4.39 9.59
C GLY A 125 0.56 5.62 9.48
N SER A 126 0.36 6.07 8.24
CA SER A 126 -0.49 7.20 7.85
C SER A 126 -1.42 6.80 6.71
N THR A 127 -2.37 7.68 6.39
CA THR A 127 -3.27 7.55 5.22
C THR A 127 -3.11 8.74 4.28
N THR A 128 -3.66 8.62 3.07
CA THR A 128 -3.76 9.75 2.13
C THR A 128 -4.52 10.92 2.74
N ASN A 129 -4.03 12.13 2.47
CA ASN A 129 -4.68 13.39 2.85
C ASN A 129 -5.20 14.08 1.59
N ASP A 130 -6.52 14.28 1.51
CA ASP A 130 -7.18 14.97 0.40
C ASP A 130 -7.22 16.50 0.58
N PHE A 131 -6.69 17.00 1.70
CA PHE A 131 -6.66 18.42 2.09
C PHE A 131 -8.05 19.09 2.10
N GLY A 132 -9.13 18.31 2.21
CA GLY A 132 -10.49 18.82 2.13
C GLY A 132 -10.89 19.35 0.74
N ILE A 133 -10.14 18.98 -0.31
CA ILE A 133 -10.47 19.37 -1.69
C ILE A 133 -11.75 18.66 -2.09
N LYS A 134 -12.80 19.45 -2.36
CA LYS A 134 -14.11 18.93 -2.78
C LYS A 134 -13.97 18.03 -4.02
N GLY A 135 -14.49 16.81 -3.94
CA GLY A 135 -14.43 15.85 -5.05
C GLY A 135 -13.18 14.97 -5.06
N ALA A 136 -12.12 15.31 -4.33
CA ALA A 136 -10.89 14.53 -4.37
C ALA A 136 -11.12 13.10 -3.86
N ARG A 137 -11.81 12.94 -2.71
CA ARG A 137 -12.10 11.62 -2.16
C ARG A 137 -13.07 10.81 -3.02
N GLU A 138 -14.02 11.48 -3.67
CA GLU A 138 -15.05 10.82 -4.48
C GLU A 138 -14.56 10.42 -5.88
N TYR A 139 -13.70 11.22 -6.49
CA TYR A 139 -13.32 11.11 -7.90
C TYR A 139 -11.87 10.73 -8.15
N SER A 140 -11.03 10.61 -7.11
CA SER A 140 -9.66 10.12 -7.24
C SER A 140 -9.48 8.71 -6.67
N ILE A 141 -8.39 8.06 -7.07
CA ILE A 141 -7.93 6.80 -6.48
C ILE A 141 -6.63 7.11 -5.74
N ALA A 142 -6.64 6.94 -4.42
CA ALA A 142 -5.43 7.00 -3.62
C ALA A 142 -4.47 5.85 -3.97
N LEU A 143 -3.19 6.02 -3.72
CA LEU A 143 -2.19 4.96 -3.88
C LEU A 143 -1.49 4.67 -2.55
N ASP A 144 -2.25 4.16 -1.58
CA ASP A 144 -1.77 3.91 -0.21
C ASP A 144 -1.94 2.44 0.23
N THR A 145 -2.81 1.69 -0.44
CA THR A 145 -3.01 0.25 -0.23
C THR A 145 -2.91 -0.52 -1.54
N GLN A 146 -2.59 -1.82 -1.44
CA GLN A 146 -2.58 -2.74 -2.59
C GLN A 146 -3.95 -2.79 -3.28
N GLU A 147 -5.04 -2.85 -2.52
CA GLU A 147 -6.39 -2.87 -3.09
C GLU A 147 -6.66 -1.63 -3.97
N GLN A 148 -6.19 -0.46 -3.53
CA GLN A 148 -6.31 0.76 -4.30
C GLN A 148 -5.43 0.76 -5.55
N ALA A 149 -4.18 0.26 -5.46
CA ALA A 149 -3.30 0.09 -6.62
C ALA A 149 -3.94 -0.84 -7.67
N GLN A 150 -4.42 -2.01 -7.23
CA GLN A 150 -5.12 -2.96 -8.10
C GLN A 150 -6.43 -2.37 -8.66
N LYS A 151 -7.17 -1.57 -7.88
CA LYS A 151 -8.36 -0.86 -8.36
C LYS A 151 -8.01 0.09 -9.51
N PHE A 152 -6.95 0.88 -9.34
CA PHE A 152 -6.46 1.77 -10.40
C PHE A 152 -6.02 0.97 -11.64
N HIS A 153 -5.23 -0.09 -11.46
CA HIS A 153 -4.80 -0.96 -12.57
C HIS A 153 -5.99 -1.51 -13.36
N ARG A 154 -6.99 -2.09 -12.67
CA ARG A 154 -8.23 -2.58 -13.30
C ARG A 154 -8.98 -1.47 -14.04
N TYR A 155 -8.99 -0.25 -13.49
CA TYR A 155 -9.67 0.88 -14.12
C TYR A 155 -8.98 1.28 -15.42
N LEU A 156 -7.65 1.43 -15.41
CA LEU A 156 -6.84 1.75 -16.58
C LEU A 156 -6.96 0.68 -17.66
N HIS A 157 -6.80 -0.59 -17.28
CA HIS A 157 -6.90 -1.72 -18.20
C HIS A 157 -8.28 -1.79 -18.86
N ASN A 158 -9.36 -1.62 -18.08
CA ASN A 158 -10.72 -1.58 -18.63
C ASN A 158 -10.95 -0.36 -19.54
N ALA A 159 -10.32 0.78 -19.27
CA ALA A 159 -10.40 1.95 -20.15
C ALA A 159 -9.75 1.68 -21.51
N LEU A 160 -8.55 1.07 -21.52
CA LEU A 160 -7.86 0.65 -22.74
C LEU A 160 -8.69 -0.37 -23.54
N LEU A 161 -9.25 -1.40 -22.88
CA LEU A 161 -10.10 -2.40 -23.56
C LEU A 161 -11.35 -1.77 -24.18
N ARG A 162 -12.01 -0.83 -23.50
CA ARG A 162 -13.16 -0.10 -24.05
C ARG A 162 -12.76 0.76 -25.24
N ALA A 163 -11.65 1.48 -25.14
CA ALA A 163 -11.11 2.29 -26.23
C ALA A 163 -10.74 1.45 -27.47
N GLN A 164 -10.24 0.22 -27.27
CA GLN A 164 -9.90 -0.70 -28.36
C GLN A 164 -11.17 -1.27 -29.05
N THR A 165 -12.21 -1.54 -28.27
CA THR A 165 -13.41 -2.24 -28.75
C THR A 165 -14.53 -1.31 -29.20
N GLN A 166 -14.47 -0.01 -28.90
CA GLN A 166 -15.48 0.95 -29.33
C GLN A 166 -15.52 1.12 -30.86
N ALA A 167 -16.72 1.43 -31.37
CA ALA A 167 -16.96 1.74 -32.77
C ALA A 167 -16.63 3.21 -33.09
N GLU A 168 -16.92 4.10 -32.16
CA GLU A 168 -16.68 5.53 -32.30
C GLU A 168 -15.19 5.87 -32.13
N PRO A 169 -14.69 6.95 -32.77
CA PRO A 169 -13.34 7.44 -32.53
C PRO A 169 -13.09 7.79 -31.06
N LEU A 170 -11.82 7.73 -30.64
CA LEU A 170 -11.42 8.10 -29.29
C LEU A 170 -11.73 9.58 -29.02
N LYS A 171 -12.49 9.83 -27.95
CA LYS A 171 -12.85 11.17 -27.48
C LYS A 171 -11.73 11.71 -26.57
N PRO A 172 -11.50 13.03 -26.57
CA PRO A 172 -10.57 13.66 -25.62
C PRO A 172 -10.89 13.27 -24.17
N GLY A 173 -9.85 12.95 -23.40
CA GLY A 173 -9.95 12.59 -21.97
C GLY A 173 -10.36 11.13 -21.69
N GLN A 174 -10.62 10.29 -22.70
CA GLN A 174 -10.94 8.88 -22.46
C GLN A 174 -9.78 8.05 -21.91
N LEU A 175 -8.55 8.39 -22.30
CA LEU A 175 -7.30 7.75 -21.87
C LEU A 175 -6.34 8.79 -21.27
N GLU A 176 -6.84 9.57 -20.31
CA GLU A 176 -6.04 10.56 -19.59
C GLU A 176 -5.91 10.16 -18.12
N VAL A 177 -4.67 10.14 -17.63
CA VAL A 177 -4.33 9.88 -16.23
C VAL A 177 -3.74 11.14 -15.64
N ALA A 178 -4.44 11.72 -14.66
CA ALA A 178 -3.94 12.83 -13.86
C ALA A 178 -3.40 12.31 -12.51
N ILE A 179 -2.09 12.46 -12.30
CA ILE A 179 -1.39 12.08 -11.07
C ILE A 179 -1.18 13.35 -10.26
N VAL A 180 -1.76 13.40 -9.06
CA VAL A 180 -1.65 14.55 -8.16
C VAL A 180 -0.58 14.28 -7.11
N GLY A 181 0.46 15.11 -7.11
CA GLY A 181 1.63 15.02 -6.26
C GLY A 181 2.83 14.48 -7.04
N ALA A 182 3.88 15.30 -7.22
CA ALA A 182 5.13 14.93 -7.87
C ALA A 182 6.24 14.59 -6.87
N GLY A 183 5.87 13.96 -5.75
CA GLY A 183 6.80 13.24 -4.89
C GLY A 183 7.29 11.94 -5.55
N ALA A 184 8.10 11.15 -4.83
CA ALA A 184 8.67 9.89 -5.36
C ALA A 184 7.59 8.99 -5.97
N THR A 185 6.52 8.70 -5.22
CA THR A 185 5.43 7.84 -5.67
C THR A 185 4.75 8.31 -6.96
N GLY A 186 4.48 9.61 -7.11
CA GLY A 186 3.80 10.13 -8.30
C GLY A 186 4.71 10.15 -9.53
N VAL A 187 6.00 10.45 -9.33
CA VAL A 187 7.02 10.40 -10.38
C VAL A 187 7.27 8.97 -10.85
N GLU A 188 7.43 8.02 -9.92
CA GLU A 188 7.61 6.60 -10.23
C GLU A 188 6.39 6.05 -10.96
N LEU A 189 5.17 6.35 -10.49
CA LEU A 189 3.94 5.94 -11.18
C LEU A 189 3.85 6.53 -12.60
N ALA A 190 4.21 7.80 -12.79
CA ALA A 190 4.17 8.43 -14.11
C ALA A 190 5.14 7.74 -15.10
N ALA A 191 6.36 7.47 -14.66
CA ALA A 191 7.36 6.78 -15.46
C ALA A 191 6.94 5.33 -15.77
N GLU A 192 6.44 4.61 -14.76
CA GLU A 192 6.02 3.22 -14.91
C GLU A 192 4.83 3.08 -15.86
N LEU A 193 3.84 3.97 -15.74
CA LEU A 193 2.69 3.99 -16.65
C LEU A 193 3.07 4.25 -18.11
N HIS A 194 4.05 5.13 -18.35
CA HIS A 194 4.56 5.34 -19.70
C HIS A 194 5.13 4.05 -20.29
N ASN A 195 5.86 3.26 -19.50
CA ASN A 195 6.39 1.97 -19.95
C ASN A 195 5.28 0.94 -20.18
N THR A 196 4.41 0.71 -19.18
CA THR A 196 3.39 -0.35 -19.26
C THR A 196 2.35 -0.09 -20.36
N THR A 197 1.98 1.16 -20.62
CA THR A 197 1.01 1.47 -21.69
C THR A 197 1.57 1.16 -23.09
N ARG A 198 2.86 1.36 -23.31
CA ARG A 198 3.54 0.96 -24.56
C ARG A 198 3.63 -0.55 -24.71
N GLU A 199 3.92 -1.26 -23.62
CA GLU A 199 3.93 -2.73 -23.61
C GLU A 199 2.54 -3.30 -23.94
N LEU A 200 1.49 -2.80 -23.29
CA LEU A 200 0.12 -3.22 -23.55
C LEU A 200 -0.30 -2.99 -25.00
N ALA A 201 0.09 -1.86 -25.61
CA ALA A 201 -0.18 -1.61 -27.01
C ALA A 201 0.56 -2.59 -27.94
N ALA A 202 1.82 -2.90 -27.63
CA ALA A 202 2.61 -3.87 -28.38
C ALA A 202 2.02 -5.29 -28.35
N TYR A 203 1.20 -5.62 -27.35
CA TYR A 203 0.52 -6.91 -27.23
C TYR A 203 -0.80 -7.03 -28.03
N GLY A 204 -1.16 -6.04 -28.84
CA GLY A 204 -2.25 -6.16 -29.83
C GLY A 204 -3.40 -5.16 -29.69
N LEU A 205 -3.13 -3.93 -29.21
CA LEU A 205 -4.12 -2.85 -29.26
C LEU A 205 -4.05 -2.13 -30.61
N ASP A 206 -4.55 -2.77 -31.67
CA ASP A 206 -4.45 -2.26 -33.05
C ASP A 206 -5.10 -0.88 -33.31
N LYS A 207 -5.99 -0.41 -32.43
CA LYS A 207 -6.69 0.88 -32.59
C LYS A 207 -6.18 1.98 -31.67
N ILE A 208 -5.25 1.68 -30.78
CA ILE A 208 -4.71 2.63 -29.79
C ILE A 208 -3.23 2.81 -30.07
N ASP A 209 -2.85 4.04 -30.37
CA ASP A 209 -1.44 4.45 -30.39
C ASP A 209 -1.11 5.01 -29.00
N PRO A 210 -0.32 4.31 -28.16
CA PRO A 210 -0.09 4.72 -26.77
C PRO A 210 0.57 6.09 -26.67
N ASP A 211 1.50 6.43 -27.58
CA ASP A 211 2.25 7.69 -27.55
C ASP A 211 1.35 8.87 -27.93
N ARG A 212 0.31 8.64 -28.75
CA ARG A 212 -0.65 9.67 -29.17
C ARG A 212 -1.87 9.77 -28.26
N ASP A 213 -2.41 8.61 -27.87
CA ASP A 213 -3.77 8.48 -27.35
C ASP A 213 -3.79 8.43 -25.81
N VAL A 214 -2.73 7.96 -25.16
CA VAL A 214 -2.62 7.94 -23.69
C VAL A 214 -1.90 9.19 -23.20
N LYS A 215 -2.54 9.95 -22.33
CA LYS A 215 -1.98 11.18 -21.75
C LYS A 215 -1.75 11.03 -20.26
N ILE A 216 -0.53 11.25 -19.82
CA ILE A 216 -0.17 11.23 -18.40
C ILE A 216 0.20 12.67 -17.98
N SER A 217 -0.53 13.20 -17.01
CA SER A 217 -0.34 14.53 -16.45
C SER A 217 0.11 14.40 -15.00
N LEU A 218 1.34 14.85 -14.69
CA LEU A 218 1.85 14.93 -13.32
C LEU A 218 1.67 16.36 -12.79
N ILE A 219 0.93 16.50 -11.69
CA ILE A 219 0.49 17.79 -11.14
C ILE A 219 1.14 18.00 -9.77
N GLU A 220 1.85 19.11 -9.59
CA GLU A 220 2.52 19.47 -8.34
C GLU A 220 2.11 20.88 -7.91
N ALA A 221 1.92 21.07 -6.60
CA ALA A 221 1.60 22.37 -6.03
C ALA A 221 2.86 23.22 -5.79
N GLY A 222 3.99 22.56 -5.55
CA GLY A 222 5.30 23.19 -5.42
C GLY A 222 5.91 23.66 -6.74
N ASP A 223 7.10 24.24 -6.65
CA ASP A 223 7.86 24.78 -7.77
C ASP A 223 8.63 23.72 -8.57
N ARG A 224 8.79 22.51 -8.03
CA ARG A 224 9.56 21.42 -8.62
C ARG A 224 9.07 20.04 -8.18
N ILE A 225 9.29 19.06 -9.04
CA ILE A 225 9.12 17.64 -8.71
C ILE A 225 10.21 17.15 -7.74
N LEU A 226 9.92 16.07 -7.02
CA LEU A 226 10.82 15.46 -6.03
C LEU A 226 11.45 16.52 -5.09
N PRO A 227 10.64 17.33 -4.39
CA PRO A 227 11.15 18.48 -3.63
C PRO A 227 12.12 18.07 -2.49
N ALA A 228 12.03 16.82 -2.02
CA ALA A 228 12.95 16.24 -1.05
C ALA A 228 14.36 15.96 -1.61
N LEU A 229 14.54 15.93 -2.94
CA LEU A 229 15.84 15.75 -3.58
C LEU A 229 16.54 17.09 -3.83
N PRO A 230 17.89 17.08 -4.00
CA PRO A 230 18.63 18.26 -4.43
C PRO A 230 18.08 18.83 -5.75
N PRO A 231 18.01 20.17 -5.93
CA PRO A 231 17.41 20.80 -7.12
C PRO A 231 17.96 20.29 -8.47
N LYS A 232 19.26 19.98 -8.53
CA LYS A 232 19.89 19.42 -9.72
C LYS A 232 19.30 18.06 -10.12
N MET A 233 18.96 17.22 -9.14
CA MET A 233 18.33 15.92 -9.39
C MET A 233 16.87 16.10 -9.81
N SER A 234 16.11 16.97 -9.13
CA SER A 234 14.74 17.32 -9.54
C SER A 234 14.69 17.76 -11.01
N LEU A 235 15.60 18.64 -11.43
CA LEU A 235 15.69 19.13 -12.80
C LEU A 235 16.05 18.01 -13.80
N ALA A 236 17.01 17.15 -13.44
CA ALA A 236 17.40 16.04 -14.31
C ALA A 236 16.22 15.08 -14.55
N VAL A 237 15.43 14.79 -13.52
CA VAL A 237 14.24 13.94 -13.63
C VAL A 237 13.12 14.65 -14.41
N ASP A 238 12.89 15.95 -14.20
CA ASP A 238 11.89 16.71 -14.96
C ASP A 238 12.20 16.70 -16.46
N VAL A 239 13.47 16.90 -16.82
CA VAL A 239 13.93 16.80 -18.22
C VAL A 239 13.68 15.41 -18.80
N GLU A 240 13.89 14.35 -18.02
CA GLU A 240 13.65 12.98 -18.50
C GLU A 240 12.17 12.68 -18.67
N LEU A 241 11.33 13.01 -17.68
CA LEU A 241 9.87 12.83 -17.77
C LEU A 241 9.26 13.57 -18.96
N ARG A 242 9.77 14.77 -19.30
CA ARG A 242 9.30 15.53 -20.46
C ARG A 242 9.62 14.88 -21.81
N LYS A 243 10.60 13.97 -21.86
CA LYS A 243 10.92 13.18 -23.07
C LYS A 243 9.98 11.97 -23.23
N LEU A 244 9.30 11.55 -22.17
CA LEU A 244 8.32 10.45 -22.18
C LEU A 244 6.95 10.91 -22.71
N ARG A 245 6.90 12.00 -23.47
CA ARG A 245 5.69 12.69 -23.89
C ARG A 245 5.48 12.60 -25.38
#